data_AF-A0A6P0Z469-F1
#
_entry.id   AF-A0A6P0Z469-F1
#
_cell.length_a   1.000
_cell.length_b   1.000
_cell.length_c   1.000
_cell.angle_alpha   90.00
_cell.angle_beta   90.00
_cell.angle_gamma   90.00
#
_symmetry.space_group_name_H-M   'P 1'
#
loop_
_entity.id
_entity.type
_entity.pdbx_description
1 polymer ?
#
loop_
_entity_poly.entity_id
_entity_poly.type
_entity_poly.pdbx_seq_one_letter_code
_entity_poly.pdbx_strand_id
1 'polypeptide(L)'
;MDFSLNTLLSTDPDVLITVLLYLVLGGSYLIVFPILTLLYLNRRWYVASSVERLFMYFAVFLFFPGLLLLSPLINYRPQRSASN
;
A
#
# COMPACT_ATOMS: atom_id res chain seq x y z
N MET A 1 -26.08 -2.44 -10.08
CA MET A 1 -25.67 -3.60 -9.27
C MET A 1 -25.83 -3.16 -7.83
N ASP A 2 -26.89 -3.63 -7.19
CA ASP A 2 -27.29 -3.11 -5.89
C ASP A 2 -26.68 -4.02 -4.82
N PHE A 3 -25.56 -3.58 -4.24
CA PHE A 3 -24.87 -4.30 -3.19
C PHE A 3 -25.67 -4.21 -1.89
N SER A 4 -26.42 -5.28 -1.58
CA SER A 4 -27.35 -5.31 -0.45
C SER A 4 -26.80 -6.14 0.71
N LEU A 5 -27.21 -5.88 1.95
CA LEU A 5 -26.77 -6.69 3.09
C LEU A 5 -27.12 -8.19 2.95
N ASN A 6 -28.21 -8.49 2.23
CA ASN A 6 -28.63 -9.85 1.93
C ASN A 6 -27.69 -10.57 0.94
N THR A 7 -26.97 -9.84 0.09
CA THR A 7 -25.98 -10.43 -0.81
C THR A 7 -24.70 -10.77 -0.07
N LEU A 8 -24.31 -9.99 0.95
CA LEU A 8 -23.16 -10.31 1.81
C LEU A 8 -23.38 -11.54 2.70
N LEU A 9 -24.63 -11.82 3.06
CA LEU A 9 -25.03 -12.92 3.93
C LEU A 9 -25.49 -14.16 3.16
N SER A 10 -25.51 -14.13 1.82
CA SER A 10 -25.86 -15.31 1.03
C SER A 10 -24.69 -16.30 1.03
N THR A 11 -24.96 -17.59 1.25
CA THR A 11 -23.95 -18.66 1.29
C THR A 11 -23.55 -19.13 -0.11
N ASP A 12 -23.63 -18.25 -1.10
CA ASP A 12 -23.33 -18.57 -2.49
C ASP A 12 -21.80 -18.53 -2.67
N PRO A 13 -21.17 -19.61 -3.16
CA PRO A 13 -19.72 -19.68 -3.30
C PRO A 13 -19.17 -18.59 -4.22
N ASP A 14 -19.92 -18.19 -5.24
CA ASP A 14 -19.53 -17.13 -6.18
C ASP A 14 -19.40 -15.76 -5.50
N VAL A 15 -20.32 -15.45 -4.58
CA VAL A 15 -20.28 -14.20 -3.81
C VAL A 15 -19.10 -14.22 -2.85
N LEU A 16 -18.87 -15.33 -2.16
CA LEU A 16 -17.72 -15.48 -1.27
C LEU A 16 -16.40 -15.26 -1.99
N ILE A 17 -16.21 -15.86 -3.17
CA ILE A 17 -15.01 -15.70 -3.99
C ILE A 17 -14.85 -14.23 -4.42
N THR A 18 -15.94 -13.59 -4.84
CA THR A 18 -15.93 -12.19 -5.28
C THR A 18 -15.54 -11.25 -4.13
N VAL A 19 -16.13 -11.42 -2.95
CA VAL A 19 -15.80 -10.62 -1.76
C VAL A 19 -14.34 -10.82 -1.35
N LEU A 20 -13.86 -12.07 -1.32
CA LEU A 20 -12.46 -12.36 -1.01
C LEU A 20 -11.52 -11.74 -2.04
N LEU A 21 -11.86 -11.78 -3.32
CA LEU A 21 -11.07 -11.15 -4.37
C LEU A 21 -10.94 -9.65 -4.13
N TYR A 22 -12.05 -8.95 -3.89
CA TYR A 22 -12.01 -7.51 -3.59
C TYR A 22 -11.30 -7.19 -2.28
N LEU A 23 -11.43 -8.03 -1.26
CA LEU A 23 -10.70 -7.88 0.00
C LEU A 23 -9.20 -8.03 -0.20
N VAL A 24 -8.76 -9.03 -0.97
CA VAL A 24 -7.33 -9.25 -1.28
C VAL A 24 -6.78 -8.13 -2.16
N LEU A 25 -7.51 -7.73 -3.21
CA LEU A 25 -7.08 -6.61 -4.08
C LEU A 25 -7.07 -5.29 -3.31
N GLY A 26 -8.13 -4.98 -2.57
CA GLY A 26 -8.22 -3.75 -1.77
C GLY A 26 -7.20 -3.71 -0.64
N GLY A 27 -7.05 -4.81 0.10
CA GLY A 27 -6.06 -4.95 1.17
C GLY A 27 -4.62 -4.89 0.65
N SER A 28 -4.33 -5.52 -0.48
CA SER A 28 -3.00 -5.41 -1.09
C SER A 28 -2.72 -3.99 -1.58
N TYR A 29 -3.69 -3.32 -2.21
CA TYR A 29 -3.56 -1.95 -2.69
C TYR A 29 -3.41 -0.91 -1.58
N LEU A 30 -4.11 -1.07 -0.45
CA LEU A 30 -4.13 -0.09 0.65
C LEU A 30 -3.06 -0.34 1.73
N ILE A 31 -2.55 -1.57 1.85
CA ILE A 31 -1.62 -1.93 2.93
C ILE A 31 -0.33 -2.48 2.34
N VAL A 32 -0.40 -3.60 1.61
CA VAL A 32 0.80 -4.36 1.20
C VAL A 32 1.70 -3.54 0.27
N PHE A 33 1.15 -3.04 -0.85
CA PHE A 33 1.93 -2.25 -1.81
C PHE A 33 2.44 -0.92 -1.24
N PRO A 34 1.64 -0.13 -0.50
CA PRO A 34 2.13 1.07 0.19
C PRO A 34 3.30 0.80 1.13
N ILE A 35 3.26 -0.28 1.93
CA ILE A 35 4.38 -0.67 2.80
C ILE A 35 5.62 -0.97 1.94
N LEU A 36 5.48 -1.77 0.88
CA LEU A 36 6.60 -2.09 -0.02
C LEU A 36 7.19 -0.82 -0.65
N THR A 37 6.34 0.11 -1.09
CA THR A 37 6.76 1.41 -1.63
C THR A 37 7.54 2.21 -0.60
N LEU A 38 7.07 2.32 0.64
CA LEU A 38 7.79 3.04 1.72
C LEU A 38 9.14 2.41 2.05
N LEU A 39 9.21 1.07 2.12
CA LEU A 39 10.46 0.35 2.31
C LEU A 39 11.44 0.60 1.16
N TYR A 40 10.95 0.58 -0.07
CA TYR A 40 11.76 0.83 -1.26
C TYR A 40 12.29 2.27 -1.31
N LEU A 41 11.43 3.25 -1.04
CA LEU A 41 11.80 4.67 -0.93
C LEU A 41 12.88 4.86 0.14
N ASN A 42 12.65 4.38 1.36
CA ASN A 42 13.61 4.54 2.46
C ASN A 42 15.00 3.97 2.13
N ARG A 43 15.06 2.86 1.40
CA ARG A 43 16.33 2.20 1.05
C ARG A 43 17.10 2.93 -0.05
N ARG A 44 16.43 3.48 -1.06
CA ARG A 44 17.11 3.92 -2.29
C ARG A 44 16.94 5.41 -2.62
N TRP A 45 16.25 6.18 -1.79
CA TRP A 45 15.98 7.60 -2.05
C TRP A 45 17.22 8.42 -2.45
N TYR A 46 18.34 8.25 -1.75
CA TYR A 46 19.57 9.02 -1.96
C TYR A 46 20.46 8.51 -3.09
N VAL A 47 20.22 7.29 -3.59
CA VAL A 47 21.10 6.61 -4.57
C VAL A 47 20.38 6.29 -5.89
N ALA A 48 19.09 6.61 -6.02
CA ALA A 48 18.29 6.31 -7.20
C ALA A 48 18.75 7.08 -8.45
N SER A 49 18.80 6.39 -9.59
CA SER A 49 19.03 6.99 -10.91
C SER A 49 17.82 7.81 -11.39
N SER A 50 17.95 8.60 -12.46
CA SER A 50 16.85 9.45 -12.96
C SER A 50 15.60 8.65 -13.36
N VAL A 51 15.78 7.52 -14.04
CA VAL A 51 14.67 6.63 -14.45
C VAL A 51 14.08 5.93 -13.23
N GLU A 52 14.93 5.50 -12.29
CA GLU A 52 14.46 4.89 -11.05
C GLU A 52 13.63 5.86 -10.22
N ARG A 53 14.05 7.12 -10.15
CA ARG A 53 13.33 8.17 -9.43
C ARG A 53 11.97 8.49 -10.07
N LEU A 54 11.86 8.44 -11.40
CA LEU A 54 10.58 8.55 -12.09
C LEU A 54 9.62 7.41 -11.66
N PHE A 55 10.12 6.16 -11.65
CA PHE A 55 9.32 5.02 -11.19
C PHE A 55 8.92 5.15 -9.71
N MET A 56 9.82 5.64 -8.86
CA MET A 56 9.51 5.91 -7.44
C MET A 56 8.35 6.90 -7.30
N TYR A 57 8.36 8.00 -8.04
CA TYR A 57 7.25 8.97 -8.01
C TYR A 57 5.96 8.36 -8.55
N PHE A 58 6.03 7.63 -9.66
CA PHE A 58 4.88 6.90 -10.18
C PHE A 58 4.26 5.96 -9.13
N ALA A 59 5.09 5.17 -8.42
CA ALA A 59 4.62 4.27 -7.36
C ALA A 59 3.96 5.05 -6.20
N VAL A 60 4.53 6.19 -5.80
CA VAL A 60 3.93 7.06 -4.77
C VAL A 60 2.56 7.57 -5.21
N PHE A 61 2.39 8.00 -6.47
CA PHE A 61 1.10 8.45 -6.99
C PHE A 61 0.09 7.32 -7.12
N LEU A 62 0.53 6.15 -7.59
CA LEU A 62 -0.34 4.98 -7.76
C LEU A 62 -0.90 4.49 -6.41
N PHE A 63 -0.07 4.48 -5.37
CA PHE A 63 -0.42 3.97 -4.04
C PHE A 63 -0.66 5.08 -3.00
N PHE A 64 -0.82 6.33 -3.46
CA PHE A 64 -1.04 7.51 -2.62
C PHE A 64 -2.10 7.34 -1.53
N PRO A 65 -3.32 6.81 -1.81
CA PRO A 65 -4.34 6.67 -0.77
C PRO A 65 -3.89 5.73 0.36
N GLY A 66 -3.19 4.64 0.05
CA GLY A 66 -2.65 3.73 1.07
C GLY A 66 -1.48 4.33 1.85
N LEU A 67 -0.62 5.10 1.18
CA LEU A 67 0.47 5.83 1.84
C LEU A 67 -0.05 6.86 2.83
N LEU A 68 -1.16 7.54 2.52
CA LEU A 68 -1.85 8.45 3.44
C LEU A 68 -2.31 7.75 4.72
N LEU A 69 -2.89 6.55 4.60
CA LEU A 69 -3.35 5.75 5.75
C LEU A 69 -2.20 5.34 6.67
N LEU A 70 -1.03 5.03 6.11
CA LEU A 70 0.15 4.61 6.87
C LEU A 70 0.99 5.79 7.39
N SER A 71 0.77 7.00 6.87
CA SER A 71 1.56 8.19 7.19
C SER A 71 1.67 8.52 8.69
N PRO A 72 0.62 8.41 9.53
CA PRO A 72 0.77 8.71 10.95
C PRO A 72 1.52 7.61 11.73
N LEU A 73 1.67 6.41 11.16
CA LEU A 73 2.20 5.24 11.87
C LEU A 73 3.72 5.10 11.73
N ILE A 74 4.30 5.66 10.66
CA ILE A 74 5.66 5.36 10.26
C ILE A 74 6.55 6.59 10.43
N ASN A 75 7.67 6.43 11.15
CA ASN A 75 8.62 7.49 11.40
C ASN A 75 10.01 7.15 10.83
N TYR A 76 10.37 7.73 9.69
CA TYR A 76 11.67 7.55 9.03
C TYR A 76 12.73 8.56 9.48
N ARG A 77 12.73 8.92 10.76
CA ARG A 77 13.72 9.84 11.30
C ARG A 77 15.13 9.21 11.21
N PRO A 78 16.13 9.93 10.67
CA PRO A 78 17.52 9.49 10.73
C PRO A 78 17.93 9.24 12.19
N GLN A 79 18.49 8.07 12.46
CA GLN A 79 19.00 7.75 13.78
C GLN A 79 20.34 8.46 13.99
N ARG A 80 20.56 9.01 15.19
CA ARG A 80 21.83 9.68 15.52
C ARG A 80 22.93 8.63 15.52
N SER A 81 24.02 8.90 14.80
CA SER A 81 25.26 8.17 14.99
C SER A 81 25.78 8.47 16.40
N ALA A 82 25.95 7.45 17.23
CA ALA A 82 26.61 7.61 18.52
C ALA A 82 28.08 7.97 18.26
N SER A 83 28.47 9.19 18.61
CA SER A 83 29.87 9.58 18.65
C SER A 83 30.51 8.87 19.84
N ASN A 84 31.41 7.91 19.57
CA ASN A 84 32.28 7.31 20.57
C ASN A 84 33.36 8.31 21.02
#